data_AF-R6ZSN3-F1
#
_entry.id   AF-R6ZSN3-F1
#
_cell.length_a   1.000
_cell.length_b   1.000
_cell.length_c   1.000
_cell.angle_alpha   90.00
_cell.angle_beta   90.00
_cell.angle_gamma   90.00
#
_symmetry.space_group_name_H-M   'P 1'
#
loop_
_entity.id
_entity.type
_entity.pdbx_description
1 polymer ?
#
loop_
_entity_poly.entity_id
_entity_poly.type
_entity_poly.pdbx_seq_one_letter_code
_entity_poly.pdbx_strand_id
1 'polypeptide(L)'
;MITFLNTLFPAYSTKKSLAFLVGDQPILIVASGHAKINNAKYKHYFGKKAKMMHGDQVEKYIGHAVGGVCPFGLNEGIKVYLDDSLKTL
;
A
#
# COMPACT_ATOMS: atom_id res chain seq x y z
N MET A 1 -2.96 9.29 -8.74
CA MET A 1 -2.48 8.26 -9.69
C MET A 1 -1.47 7.42 -8.94
N ILE A 2 -1.45 6.11 -9.14
CA ILE A 2 -0.51 5.25 -8.40
C ILE A 2 0.76 5.16 -9.25
N THR A 3 1.90 5.56 -8.69
CA THR A 3 3.20 5.53 -9.38
C THR A 3 4.03 4.37 -8.84
N PHE A 4 4.71 3.62 -9.71
CA PHE A 4 5.73 2.63 -9.33
C PHE A 4 7.07 3.34 -9.21
N LEU A 5 7.79 3.26 -8.07
CA LEU A 5 9.21 3.62 -8.07
C LEU A 5 10.01 3.13 -6.85
N ASN A 6 11.24 2.68 -7.16
CA ASN A 6 12.40 2.50 -6.28
C ASN A 6 12.95 3.86 -5.82
N THR A 7 12.23 4.59 -4.97
CA THR A 7 12.77 5.83 -4.39
C THR A 7 12.80 5.80 -2.86
N LEU A 8 13.96 6.18 -2.33
CA LEU A 8 14.18 6.45 -0.92
C LEU A 8 13.48 7.78 -0.58
N PHE A 9 12.52 7.77 0.36
CA PHE A 9 11.75 8.97 0.73
C PHE A 9 12.15 9.47 2.13
N PRO A 10 12.15 10.80 2.37
CA PRO A 10 12.55 11.40 3.64
C PRO A 10 11.60 11.02 4.80
N ALA A 11 12.17 10.89 6.01
CA ALA A 11 11.56 10.25 7.18
C ALA A 11 10.56 11.12 7.99
N TYR A 12 10.33 12.38 7.61
CA TYR A 12 9.64 13.38 8.46
C TYR A 12 8.11 13.49 8.24
N SER A 13 7.55 12.79 7.24
CA SER A 13 6.12 12.85 6.93
C SER A 13 5.44 11.56 7.35
N THR A 14 4.39 11.63 8.17
CA THR A 14 3.61 10.47 8.60
C THR A 14 3.07 9.75 7.37
N LYS A 15 3.65 8.60 7.02
CA LYS A 15 3.21 7.73 5.91
C LYS A 15 2.41 6.59 6.50
N LYS A 16 1.39 6.14 5.76
CA LYS A 16 0.63 4.95 6.12
C LYS A 16 0.66 3.94 4.99
N SER A 17 0.95 2.71 5.37
CA SER A 17 1.01 1.55 4.50
C SER A 17 -0.28 0.77 4.68
N LEU A 18 -1.00 0.53 3.58
CA LEU A 18 -2.28 -0.14 3.56
C LEU A 18 -2.17 -1.38 2.68
N ALA A 19 -2.40 -2.55 3.28
CA ALA A 19 -2.31 -3.84 2.59
C ALA A 19 -3.70 -4.25 2.06
N PHE A 20 -3.74 -4.61 0.77
CA PHE A 20 -4.97 -5.03 0.09
C PHE A 20 -4.77 -6.34 -0.66
N LEU A 21 -5.86 -7.07 -0.85
CA LEU A 21 -5.93 -8.19 -1.78
C LEU A 21 -6.70 -7.79 -3.04
N VAL A 22 -6.04 -7.87 -4.19
CA VAL A 22 -6.67 -7.70 -5.51
C VAL A 22 -6.95 -9.09 -6.08
N GLY A 23 -8.12 -9.64 -5.76
CA GLY A 23 -8.33 -11.08 -5.94
C GLY A 23 -7.42 -11.84 -4.98
N ASP A 24 -6.51 -12.65 -5.53
CA ASP A 24 -5.54 -13.44 -4.76
C ASP A 24 -4.15 -12.81 -4.71
N GLN A 25 -3.98 -11.63 -5.34
CA GLN A 25 -2.71 -10.92 -5.39
C GLN A 25 -2.59 -9.95 -4.20
N PRO A 26 -1.64 -10.14 -3.27
CA PRO A 26 -1.36 -9.17 -2.23
C PRO A 26 -0.67 -7.94 -2.83
N ILE A 27 -1.14 -6.77 -2.41
CA ILE A 27 -0.59 -5.47 -2.78
C ILE A 27 -0.42 -4.60 -1.55
N LEU A 28 0.55 -3.70 -1.60
CA LEU A 28 0.81 -2.70 -0.57
C LEU A 28 0.70 -1.30 -1.18
N ILE A 29 -0.19 -0.47 -0.64
CA ILE A 29 -0.34 0.92 -1.04
C ILE A 29 0.22 1.82 0.06
N VAL A 30 1.23 2.63 -0.25
CA VAL A 30 1.77 3.65 0.65
C VAL A 30 1.17 4.99 0.26
N ALA A 31 0.57 5.68 1.22
CA ALA A 31 -0.04 6.99 1.04
C ALA A 31 0.33 7.94 2.19
N SER A 32 0.08 9.23 2.02
CA SER A 32 0.26 10.21 3.11
C SER A 32 -0.68 9.89 4.28
N GLY A 33 -0.28 10.19 5.51
CA GLY A 33 -0.96 9.84 6.76
C GLY A 33 -2.41 10.30 6.87
N HIS A 34 -2.83 11.28 6.06
CA HIS A 34 -4.21 11.78 6.01
C HIS A 34 -5.00 11.28 4.80
N ALA A 35 -4.34 10.70 3.79
CA ALA A 35 -5.01 10.21 2.58
C ALA A 35 -5.97 9.05 2.86
N LYS A 36 -7.12 9.00 2.18
CA LYS A 36 -8.05 7.87 2.24
C LYS A 36 -8.09 7.18 0.88
N ILE A 37 -8.19 5.85 0.88
CA ILE A 37 -8.35 5.10 -0.37
C ILE A 37 -9.73 5.39 -0.95
N ASN A 38 -9.74 5.91 -2.17
CA ASN A 38 -10.97 6.14 -2.91
C ASN A 38 -11.34 4.85 -3.65
N ASN A 39 -12.44 4.21 -3.24
CA ASN A 39 -12.90 2.95 -3.83
C ASN A 39 -13.23 3.05 -5.32
N ALA A 40 -13.68 4.20 -5.81
CA ALA A 40 -13.96 4.40 -7.24
C ALA A 40 -12.65 4.43 -8.04
N LYS A 41 -11.64 5.18 -7.58
CA LYS A 41 -10.31 5.19 -8.21
C LYS A 41 -9.62 3.83 -8.12
N TYR A 42 -9.72 3.17 -6.97
CA TYR A 42 -9.20 1.82 -6.78
C TYR A 42 -9.85 0.84 -7.76
N LYS A 43 -11.19 0.81 -7.85
CA LYS A 43 -11.92 -0.08 -8.77
C LYS A 43 -11.59 0.23 -10.23
N HIS A 44 -11.41 1.50 -10.58
CA HIS A 44 -11.00 1.90 -11.92
C HIS A 44 -9.60 1.38 -12.27
N TYR A 45 -8.65 1.46 -11.34
CA TYR A 45 -7.27 1.02 -11.58
C TYR A 45 -7.09 -0.51 -11.50
N PHE A 46 -7.68 -1.15 -10.49
CA PHE A 46 -7.51 -2.59 -10.22
C PHE A 46 -8.62 -3.47 -10.82
N GLY A 47 -9.67 -2.88 -11.39
CA GLY A 47 -10.84 -3.60 -11.93
C GLY A 47 -11.67 -4.33 -10.87
N LYS A 48 -11.28 -4.29 -9.59
CA LYS A 48 -11.89 -5.03 -8.48
C LYS A 48 -12.16 -4.11 -7.29
N LYS A 49 -13.11 -4.50 -6.44
CA LYS A 49 -13.37 -3.80 -5.17
C LYS A 49 -12.18 -3.96 -4.23
N ALA A 50 -11.80 -2.88 -3.55
CA ALA A 50 -10.78 -2.95 -2.51
C ALA A 50 -11.23 -3.89 -1.39
N LYS A 51 -10.43 -4.92 -1.12
CA LYS A 51 -10.56 -5.79 0.04
C LYS A 51 -9.34 -5.57 0.91
N MET A 52 -9.53 -4.88 2.04
CA MET A 52 -8.48 -4.66 3.02
C MET A 52 -8.16 -5.99 3.71
N MET A 53 -6.87 -6.28 3.90
CA MET A 53 -6.45 -7.47 4.65
C MET A 53 -6.70 -7.27 6.16
N HIS A 54 -7.06 -8.35 6.84
CA HIS A 54 -7.07 -8.36 8.31
C HIS A 54 -5.64 -8.35 8.85
N GLY A 55 -5.43 -7.88 10.08
CA GLY A 55 -4.08 -7.72 10.66
C GLY A 55 -3.23 -8.98 10.58
N ASP A 56 -3.79 -10.13 10.93
CA ASP A 56 -3.10 -11.43 10.89
C ASP A 56 -2.75 -11.86 9.45
N GLN A 57 -3.56 -11.43 8.47
CA GLN A 57 -3.26 -11.67 7.06
C GLN A 57 -2.14 -10.75 6.57
N VAL A 58 -2.05 -9.51 7.08
CA VAL A 58 -0.99 -8.59 6.71
C VAL A 58 0.36 -9.20 7.07
N GLU A 59 0.53 -9.73 8.27
CA GLU A 59 1.80 -10.34 8.67
C GLU A 59 2.12 -11.58 7.82
N LYS A 60 1.13 -12.45 7.59
CA LYS A 60 1.30 -13.66 6.77
C LYS A 60 1.67 -13.36 5.32
N TYR A 61 0.99 -12.40 4.69
CA TYR A 61 1.24 -12.08 3.28
C TYR A 61 2.41 -11.13 3.13
N ILE A 62 2.49 -10.06 3.91
CA ILE A 62 3.43 -8.94 3.76
C ILE A 62 4.75 -9.16 4.51
N GLY A 63 4.77 -10.03 5.52
CA GLY A 63 5.94 -10.30 6.36
C GLY A 63 6.17 -9.24 7.45
N HIS A 64 5.20 -8.32 7.65
CA HIS A 64 5.29 -7.25 8.63
C HIS A 64 3.96 -7.04 9.36
N ALA A 65 4.02 -6.67 10.63
CA ALA A 65 2.86 -6.30 11.42
C ALA A 65 2.23 -4.97 10.95
N VAL A 66 0.93 -4.80 11.22
CA VAL A 66 0.19 -3.56 10.92
C VAL A 66 0.76 -2.38 11.72
N GLY A 67 0.85 -1.21 11.09
CA GLY A 67 1.25 0.04 11.76
C GLY A 67 2.72 0.46 11.56
N GLY A 68 3.55 -0.43 11.03
CA GLY A 68 4.97 -0.15 10.76
C GLY A 68 5.49 -0.88 9.50
N VAL A 69 4.62 -1.09 8.51
CA VAL A 69 5.00 -1.82 7.29
C VAL A 69 6.00 -1.00 6.49
N CYS A 70 7.25 -1.44 6.53
CA CYS A 70 8.32 -0.96 5.69
C CYS A 70 8.04 -1.39 4.24
N PRO A 71 8.18 -0.51 3.23
CA PRO A 71 8.08 -0.93 1.83
C PRO A 71 9.29 -1.75 1.36
N PHE A 72 10.28 -1.96 2.23
CA PHE A 72 11.48 -2.76 1.99
C PHE A 72 11.38 -4.10 2.75
N GLY A 73 11.85 -5.20 2.15
CA GLY A 73 11.86 -6.52 2.79
C GLY A 73 10.51 -7.25 2.78
N LEU A 74 9.68 -7.00 1.76
CA LEU A 74 8.40 -7.67 1.60
C LEU A 74 8.57 -9.11 1.12
N ASN A 75 7.64 -10.00 1.46
CA ASN A 75 7.56 -11.34 0.87
C ASN A 75 7.46 -11.28 -0.67
N GLU A 76 7.86 -12.38 -1.32
CA GLU A 76 7.85 -12.45 -2.77
C GLU A 76 6.45 -12.25 -3.37
N GLY A 77 6.42 -11.62 -4.55
CA GLY A 77 5.19 -11.42 -5.31
C GLY A 77 4.34 -10.24 -4.86
N ILE A 78 4.67 -9.52 -3.80
CA ILE A 78 3.91 -8.34 -3.38
C ILE A 78 4.18 -7.15 -4.29
N LYS A 79 3.11 -6.55 -4.81
CA LYS A 79 3.21 -5.30 -5.59
C LYS A 79 3.07 -4.09 -4.68
N VAL A 80 4.06 -3.20 -4.71
CA VAL A 80 4.05 -1.94 -3.97
C VAL A 80 3.63 -0.80 -4.87
N TYR A 81 2.78 0.06 -4.33
CA TYR A 81 2.09 1.13 -5.02
C TYR A 81 2.22 2.40 -4.19
N LEU A 82 2.66 3.50 -4.80
CA LEU A 82 2.77 4.79 -4.12
C LEU A 82 1.66 5.71 -4.61
N ASP A 83 0.89 6.27 -3.67
CA ASP A 83 -0.09 7.29 -4.01
C ASP A 83 0.60 8.62 -4.33
N ASP A 84 0.08 9.35 -5.32
CA ASP A 84 0.57 10.67 -5.68
C ASP A 84 0.55 11.69 -4.52
N SER A 85 -0.23 11.48 -3.46
CA SER A 85 -0.15 12.30 -2.24
C SER A 85 1.25 12.33 -1.61
N LEU A 86 2.12 11.39 -1.96
CA LEU A 86 3.52 11.37 -1.54
C LEU A 86 4.42 12.29 -2.37
N LYS A 87 4.00 12.71 -3.57
CA LYS A 87 4.79 13.61 -4.44
C LYS A 87 4.80 15.06 -3.95
N THR A 88 3.83 15.42 -3.12
CA THR A 88 3.67 16.77 -2.55
C THR A 88 4.28 16.89 -1.15
N LEU A 89 5.03 15.88 -0.70
CA LEU A 89 5.79 15.87 0.55
C LEU A 89 7.25 16.26 0.30
#